data_AF-A0A960H050-F1
#
_entry.id   AF-A0A960H050-F1
#
_cell.length_a   1.000
_cell.length_b   1.000
_cell.length_c   1.000
_cell.angle_alpha   90.00
_cell.angle_beta   90.00
_cell.angle_gamma   90.00
#
_symmetry.space_group_name_H-M   'P 1'
#
loop_
_entity.id
_entity.type
_entity.pdbx_description
1 polymer ?
#
loop_
_entity_poly.entity_id
_entity_poly.type
_entity_poly.pdbx_seq_one_letter_code
_entity_poly.pdbx_strand_id
1 'polypeptide(L)'
;MRTFFARHGKVIALIAGFLFSTLGALWALLVTDNLTGQIQQLADTRSANSTAIDRLNRLQSEYFIANQQGDLIFVLAAQAAADDGLVADLIKGNMLDRATPVRNMLGELALEHQLDYETEMAAYTQLNDQVRANLTAAGYKAVKAKEQEIIAKGQARVPELMKQNAEIDQALNAKQAQQSRNHILGVTMAIIGSVVLLGANLITERASAAKPTAEIAAEQPEVPASGLPPEQ
;
A
#
# COMPACT_ATOMS: atom_id res chain seq x y z
N MET A 1 42.03 42.50 -11.30
CA MET A 1 40.58 42.18 -11.28
C MET A 1 40.23 40.75 -11.72
N ARG A 2 40.87 40.15 -12.75
CA ARG A 2 40.58 38.77 -13.22
C ARG A 2 40.75 37.65 -12.17
N THR A 3 41.70 37.76 -11.25
CA THR A 3 41.99 36.74 -10.23
C THR A 3 40.98 36.72 -9.07
N PHE A 4 40.37 37.85 -8.75
CA PHE A 4 39.37 37.94 -7.66
C PHE A 4 38.05 37.26 -8.06
N PHE A 5 37.57 37.51 -9.28
CA PHE A 5 36.40 36.84 -9.85
C PHE A 5 36.60 35.33 -10.02
N ALA A 6 37.78 34.88 -10.44
CA ALA A 6 38.08 33.45 -10.58
C ALA A 6 38.09 32.71 -9.24
N ARG A 7 38.62 33.34 -8.17
CA ARG A 7 38.67 32.75 -6.83
C ARG A 7 37.30 32.73 -6.15
N HIS A 8 36.51 33.79 -6.28
CA HIS A 8 35.14 33.86 -5.74
C HIS A 8 34.17 32.97 -6.53
N GLY A 9 34.29 32.92 -7.86
CA GLY A 9 33.49 32.04 -8.71
C GLY A 9 33.69 30.55 -8.39
N LYS A 10 34.93 30.13 -8.06
CA LYS A 10 35.23 28.76 -7.63
C LYS A 10 34.55 28.41 -6.30
N VAL A 11 34.65 29.29 -5.30
CA VAL A 11 34.03 29.07 -3.98
C VAL A 11 32.51 29.00 -4.10
N ILE A 12 31.91 29.90 -4.89
CA ILE A 12 30.48 29.90 -5.18
C ILE A 12 30.06 28.60 -5.88
N ALA A 13 30.82 28.11 -6.85
CA ALA A 13 30.53 26.85 -7.55
C ALA A 13 30.63 25.62 -6.63
N LEU A 14 31.62 25.57 -5.73
CA LEU A 14 31.75 24.48 -4.75
C LEU A 14 30.60 24.49 -3.74
N ILE A 15 30.23 25.66 -3.21
CA ILE A 15 29.11 25.81 -2.28
C ILE A 15 27.80 25.43 -2.98
N ALA A 16 27.57 25.93 -4.19
CA ALA A 16 26.38 25.62 -4.97
C ALA A 16 26.30 24.11 -5.30
N GLY A 17 27.38 23.51 -5.79
CA GLY A 17 27.42 22.08 -6.10
C GLY A 17 27.17 21.18 -4.89
N PHE A 18 27.75 21.54 -3.73
CA PHE A 18 27.51 20.83 -2.47
C PHE A 18 26.07 20.97 -1.98
N LEU A 19 25.51 22.20 -2.03
CA LEU A 19 24.11 22.44 -1.65
C LEU A 19 23.14 21.69 -2.57
N PHE A 20 23.32 21.75 -3.89
CA PHE A 20 22.45 21.03 -4.84
C PHE A 20 22.53 19.51 -4.67
N SER A 21 23.73 18.97 -4.38
CA SER A 21 23.91 17.52 -4.13
C SER A 21 23.25 17.08 -2.83
N THR A 22 23.48 17.82 -1.73
CA THR A 22 22.90 17.49 -0.41
C THR A 22 21.39 17.72 -0.35
N LEU A 23 20.89 18.84 -0.90
CA LEU A 23 19.45 19.09 -1.04
C LEU A 23 18.79 18.05 -1.94
N GLY A 24 19.41 17.66 -3.06
CA GLY A 24 18.90 16.61 -3.93
C GLY A 24 18.78 15.25 -3.23
N ALA A 25 19.82 14.85 -2.48
CA ALA A 25 19.83 13.60 -1.72
C ALA A 25 18.82 13.61 -0.56
N LEU A 26 18.75 14.70 0.22
CA LEU A 26 17.80 14.86 1.31
C LEU A 26 16.35 14.93 0.81
N TRP A 27 16.11 15.60 -0.31
CA TRP A 27 14.80 15.66 -0.95
C TRP A 27 14.34 14.28 -1.43
N ALA A 28 15.26 13.52 -2.05
CA ALA A 28 14.98 12.16 -2.48
C ALA A 28 14.67 11.22 -1.31
N LEU A 29 15.24 11.43 -0.11
CA LEU A 29 14.90 10.62 1.07
C LEU A 29 13.56 11.05 1.69
N LEU A 30 13.43 12.32 2.09
CA LEU A 30 12.29 12.78 2.89
C LEU A 30 10.95 12.77 2.13
N VAL A 31 10.96 13.14 0.85
CA VAL A 31 9.72 13.23 0.05
C VAL A 31 9.31 11.85 -0.43
N THR A 32 10.26 10.99 -0.80
CA THR A 32 9.96 9.64 -1.28
C THR A 32 9.42 8.76 -0.16
N ASP A 33 9.98 8.82 1.05
CA ASP A 33 9.53 7.98 2.17
C ASP A 33 8.08 8.28 2.58
N ASN A 34 7.70 9.56 2.63
CA ASN A 34 6.33 9.96 2.93
C ASN A 34 5.35 9.53 1.82
N LEU A 35 5.73 9.69 0.54
CA LEU A 35 4.89 9.24 -0.57
C LEU A 35 4.75 7.72 -0.60
N THR A 36 5.83 6.97 -0.37
CA THR A 36 5.81 5.50 -0.29
C THR A 36 4.88 5.03 0.82
N GLY A 37 4.94 5.63 2.01
CA GLY A 37 4.04 5.29 3.11
C GLY A 37 2.56 5.52 2.76
N GLN A 38 2.24 6.63 2.10
CA GLN A 38 0.87 6.92 1.65
C GLN A 38 0.39 5.97 0.55
N ILE A 39 1.27 5.60 -0.39
CA ILE A 39 0.96 4.62 -1.44
C ILE A 39 0.69 3.25 -0.80
N GLN A 40 1.50 2.83 0.16
CA GLN A 40 1.31 1.57 0.87
C GLN A 40 -0.03 1.54 1.60
N GLN A 41 -0.34 2.58 2.37
CA GLN A 41 -1.61 2.65 3.11
C GLN A 41 -2.83 2.59 2.18
N LEU A 42 -2.78 3.26 1.03
CA LEU A 42 -3.84 3.19 0.02
C LEU A 42 -3.94 1.79 -0.59
N ALA A 43 -2.82 1.16 -0.92
CA ALA A 43 -2.78 -0.20 -1.45
C ALA A 43 -3.33 -1.22 -0.45
N ASP A 44 -2.99 -1.09 0.83
CA ASP A 44 -3.48 -1.95 1.91
C ASP A 44 -5.00 -1.80 2.08
N THR A 45 -5.49 -0.55 2.07
CA THR A 45 -6.94 -0.26 2.14
C THR A 45 -7.68 -0.88 0.95
N ARG A 46 -7.16 -0.71 -0.27
CA ARG A 46 -7.72 -1.32 -1.48
C ARG A 46 -7.79 -2.84 -1.35
N SER A 47 -6.71 -3.46 -0.89
CA SER A 47 -6.62 -4.92 -0.71
C SER A 47 -7.63 -5.42 0.33
N ALA A 48 -7.78 -4.69 1.43
CA ALA A 48 -8.78 -4.99 2.46
C ALA A 48 -10.21 -4.92 1.89
N ASN A 49 -10.53 -3.84 1.15
CA ASN A 49 -11.83 -3.69 0.49
C ASN A 49 -12.10 -4.80 -0.53
N SER A 50 -11.12 -5.18 -1.35
CA SER A 50 -11.26 -6.31 -2.27
C SER A 50 -11.54 -7.62 -1.54
N THR A 51 -10.82 -7.88 -0.44
CA THR A 51 -11.05 -9.07 0.39
C THR A 51 -12.46 -9.07 0.99
N ALA A 52 -12.94 -7.93 1.47
CA ALA A 52 -14.29 -7.78 2.00
C ALA A 52 -15.35 -8.06 0.91
N ILE A 53 -15.20 -7.51 -0.30
CA ILE A 53 -16.08 -7.79 -1.44
C ILE A 53 -16.15 -9.30 -1.72
N ASP A 54 -15.00 -9.97 -1.79
CA ASP A 54 -14.94 -11.41 -2.06
C ASP A 54 -15.65 -12.22 -0.98
N ARG A 55 -15.47 -11.84 0.30
CA ARG A 55 -16.16 -12.49 1.43
C ARG A 55 -17.67 -12.28 1.36
N LEU A 56 -18.14 -11.05 1.16
CA LEU A 56 -19.57 -10.73 1.09
C LEU A 56 -20.26 -11.49 -0.06
N ASN A 57 -19.62 -11.55 -1.23
CA ASN A 57 -20.13 -12.31 -2.38
C ASN A 57 -20.13 -13.82 -2.15
N ARG A 58 -19.06 -14.35 -1.55
CA ARG A 58 -18.99 -15.76 -1.19
C ARG A 58 -20.10 -16.16 -0.21
N LEU A 59 -20.32 -15.36 0.84
CA LEU A 59 -21.34 -15.62 1.85
C LEU A 59 -22.77 -15.56 1.27
N GLN A 60 -23.02 -14.63 0.35
CA GLN A 60 -24.28 -14.60 -0.40
C GLN A 60 -24.47 -15.88 -1.22
N SER A 61 -23.42 -16.35 -1.89
CA SER A 61 -23.47 -17.58 -2.69
C SER A 61 -23.72 -18.82 -1.82
N GLU A 62 -23.01 -18.95 -0.69
CA GLU A 62 -23.22 -20.02 0.29
C GLU A 62 -24.66 -20.01 0.84
N TYR A 63 -25.17 -18.83 1.20
CA TYR A 63 -26.57 -18.68 1.62
C TYR A 63 -27.55 -19.07 0.52
N PHE A 64 -27.32 -18.65 -0.72
CA PHE A 64 -28.19 -18.97 -1.85
C PHE A 64 -28.31 -20.47 -2.08
N ILE A 65 -27.18 -21.19 -2.05
CA ILE A 65 -27.15 -22.65 -2.20
C ILE A 65 -27.94 -23.33 -1.07
N ALA A 66 -27.68 -22.94 0.18
CA ALA A 66 -28.39 -23.49 1.33
C ALA A 66 -29.89 -23.15 1.29
N ASN A 67 -30.26 -21.95 0.84
CA ASN A 67 -31.65 -21.54 0.67
C ASN A 67 -32.38 -22.36 -0.40
N GLN A 68 -31.76 -22.61 -1.55
CA GLN A 68 -32.37 -23.44 -2.59
C GLN A 68 -32.64 -24.86 -2.12
N GLN A 69 -31.71 -25.45 -1.37
CA GLN A 69 -31.91 -26.77 -0.77
C GLN A 69 -33.12 -26.77 0.19
N GLY A 70 -33.27 -25.72 1.00
CA GLY A 70 -34.40 -25.56 1.91
C GLY A 70 -35.74 -25.42 1.20
N ASP A 71 -35.77 -24.66 0.10
CA ASP A 71 -36.97 -24.50 -0.71
C ASP A 71 -37.39 -25.81 -1.38
N LEU A 72 -36.41 -26.60 -1.84
CA LEU A 72 -36.67 -27.93 -2.37
C LEU A 72 -37.26 -28.87 -1.30
N ILE A 73 -36.65 -28.91 -0.10
CA ILE A 73 -37.17 -29.70 1.04
C ILE A 73 -38.60 -29.28 1.37
N PHE A 74 -38.87 -27.98 1.45
CA PHE A 74 -40.19 -27.45 1.78
C PHE A 74 -41.26 -27.80 0.73
N VAL A 75 -40.91 -27.81 -0.56
CA VAL A 75 -41.83 -28.21 -1.64
C VAL A 75 -42.09 -29.72 -1.63
N LEU A 76 -41.05 -30.54 -1.41
CA LEU A 76 -41.18 -32.00 -1.31
C LEU A 76 -42.02 -32.42 -0.09
N ALA A 77 -41.87 -31.69 1.02
CA ALA A 77 -42.66 -31.85 2.23
C ALA A 77 -44.18 -31.63 2.02
N ALA A 78 -44.57 -30.85 1.01
CA ALA A 78 -45.97 -30.61 0.69
C ALA A 78 -46.64 -31.78 -0.07
N GLN A 79 -45.90 -32.86 -0.38
CA GLN A 79 -46.44 -34.05 -1.04
C GLN A 79 -47.10 -35.00 -0.03
N ALA A 80 -48.25 -35.58 -0.40
CA ALA A 80 -49.12 -36.35 0.49
C ALA A 80 -48.54 -37.65 1.07
N ALA A 81 -47.32 -38.04 0.69
CA ALA A 81 -46.65 -39.26 1.16
C ALA A 81 -45.44 -38.99 2.07
N ALA A 82 -45.18 -37.73 2.45
CA ALA A 82 -44.03 -37.38 3.26
C ALA A 82 -44.28 -37.67 4.76
N ASP A 83 -43.25 -38.17 5.46
CA ASP A 83 -43.26 -38.32 6.92
C ASP A 83 -43.08 -36.94 7.58
N ASP A 84 -44.07 -36.50 8.33
CA ASP A 84 -44.10 -35.16 8.95
C ASP A 84 -42.93 -34.92 9.90
N GLY A 85 -42.47 -35.96 10.62
CA GLY A 85 -41.35 -35.86 11.55
C GLY A 85 -40.02 -35.67 10.83
N LEU A 86 -39.76 -36.52 9.83
CA LEU A 86 -38.57 -36.43 8.98
C LEU A 86 -38.52 -35.09 8.24
N VAL A 87 -39.65 -34.64 7.70
CA VAL A 87 -39.77 -33.34 7.04
C VAL A 87 -39.40 -32.20 7.98
N ALA A 88 -39.95 -32.20 9.21
CA ALA A 88 -39.66 -31.16 10.18
C ALA A 88 -38.17 -31.13 10.54
N ASP A 89 -37.54 -32.30 10.68
CA ASP A 89 -36.11 -32.41 10.96
C ASP A 89 -35.23 -31.95 9.79
N LEU A 90 -35.61 -32.26 8.55
CA LEU A 90 -34.93 -31.75 7.36
C LEU A 90 -35.02 -30.22 7.24
N ILE A 91 -36.19 -29.64 7.53
CA ILE A 91 -36.37 -28.18 7.54
C ILE A 91 -35.49 -27.55 8.63
N LYS A 92 -35.50 -28.10 9.85
CA LYS A 92 -34.66 -27.60 10.95
C LYS A 92 -33.16 -27.74 10.65
N GLY A 93 -32.76 -28.83 10.00
CA GLY A 93 -31.39 -29.05 9.52
C GLY A 93 -30.99 -27.98 8.51
N ASN A 94 -31.83 -27.74 7.50
CA ASN A 94 -31.54 -26.70 6.52
C ASN A 94 -31.49 -25.29 7.14
N MET A 95 -32.32 -24.99 8.15
CA MET A 95 -32.23 -23.72 8.89
C MET A 95 -30.86 -23.53 9.57
N LEU A 96 -30.21 -24.61 10.03
CA LEU A 96 -28.85 -24.56 10.56
C LEU A 96 -27.81 -24.34 9.46
N ASP A 97 -27.98 -25.00 8.32
CA ASP A 97 -27.07 -24.83 7.18
C ASP A 97 -27.07 -23.38 6.68
N ARG A 98 -28.25 -22.76 6.61
CA ARG A 98 -28.38 -21.33 6.27
C ARG A 98 -27.87 -20.39 7.34
N ALA A 99 -27.95 -20.77 8.62
CA ALA A 99 -27.51 -19.93 9.71
C ALA A 99 -26.01 -19.64 9.67
N THR A 100 -25.20 -20.57 9.17
CA THR A 100 -23.75 -20.37 9.08
C THR A 100 -23.35 -19.17 8.20
N PRO A 101 -23.72 -19.11 6.92
CA PRO A 101 -23.39 -17.95 6.08
C PRO A 101 -24.04 -16.65 6.58
N VAL A 102 -25.23 -16.70 7.21
CA VAL A 102 -25.89 -15.53 7.79
C VAL A 102 -25.12 -14.96 8.99
N ARG A 103 -24.65 -15.82 9.90
CA ARG A 103 -23.84 -15.42 11.06
C ARG A 103 -22.49 -14.84 10.63
N ASN A 104 -21.87 -15.43 9.62
CA ASN A 104 -20.65 -14.89 9.04
C ASN A 104 -20.90 -13.53 8.37
N MET A 105 -22.04 -13.36 7.68
CA MET A 105 -22.43 -12.07 7.10
C MET A 105 -22.61 -10.99 8.18
N LEU A 106 -23.26 -11.31 9.30
CA LEU A 106 -23.36 -10.41 10.44
C LEU A 106 -21.98 -10.01 10.98
N GLY A 107 -21.04 -10.96 11.04
CA GLY A 107 -19.66 -10.70 11.45
C GLY A 107 -18.94 -9.74 10.52
N GLU A 108 -19.00 -9.96 9.20
CA GLU A 108 -18.39 -9.07 8.21
C GLU A 108 -19.02 -7.66 8.23
N LEU A 109 -20.35 -7.57 8.31
CA LEU A 109 -21.06 -6.29 8.45
C LEU A 109 -20.68 -5.54 9.74
N ALA A 110 -20.41 -6.25 10.83
CA ALA A 110 -19.96 -5.64 12.07
C ALA A 110 -18.52 -5.12 12.00
N LEU A 111 -17.61 -5.86 11.34
CA LEU A 111 -16.24 -5.41 11.09
C LEU A 111 -16.21 -4.12 10.26
N GLU A 112 -17.21 -3.92 9.40
CA GLU A 112 -17.39 -2.70 8.61
C GLU A 112 -18.27 -1.63 9.29
N HIS A 113 -18.58 -1.79 10.57
CA HIS A 113 -19.40 -0.88 11.37
C HIS A 113 -20.80 -0.60 10.77
N GLN A 114 -21.35 -1.55 10.01
CA GLN A 114 -22.67 -1.43 9.37
C GLN A 114 -23.82 -1.80 10.32
N LEU A 115 -23.53 -2.48 11.43
CA LEU A 115 -24.50 -2.89 12.44
C LEU A 115 -23.84 -3.14 13.79
N ASP A 116 -24.67 -3.24 14.83
CA ASP A 116 -24.28 -3.74 16.13
C ASP A 116 -24.35 -5.28 16.15
N TYR A 117 -23.19 -5.93 16.30
CA TYR A 117 -23.10 -7.38 16.20
C TYR A 117 -23.90 -8.08 17.29
N GLU A 118 -23.76 -7.66 18.54
CA GLU A 118 -24.38 -8.32 19.68
C GLU A 118 -25.90 -8.29 19.56
N THR A 119 -26.46 -7.13 19.21
CA THR A 119 -27.90 -6.93 19.06
C THR A 119 -28.46 -7.76 17.90
N GLU A 120 -27.88 -7.66 16.71
CA GLU A 120 -28.41 -8.34 15.53
C GLU A 120 -28.20 -9.86 15.59
N MET A 121 -27.07 -10.32 16.11
CA MET A 121 -26.78 -11.75 16.29
C MET A 121 -27.71 -12.38 17.35
N ALA A 122 -27.96 -11.68 18.46
CA ALA A 122 -28.88 -12.15 19.49
C ALA A 122 -30.31 -12.22 18.93
N ALA A 123 -30.78 -11.18 18.24
CA ALA A 123 -32.10 -11.15 17.63
C ALA A 123 -32.29 -12.28 16.60
N TYR A 124 -31.30 -12.49 15.72
CA TYR A 124 -31.33 -13.57 14.74
C TYR A 124 -31.34 -14.95 15.40
N THR A 125 -30.44 -15.18 16.37
CA THR A 125 -30.32 -16.46 17.05
C THR A 125 -31.59 -16.81 17.82
N GLN A 126 -32.15 -15.84 18.55
CA GLN A 126 -33.39 -16.02 19.28
C GLN A 126 -34.55 -16.40 18.34
N LEU A 127 -34.70 -15.69 17.22
CA LEU A 127 -35.73 -16.00 16.23
C LEU A 127 -35.55 -17.41 15.64
N ASN A 128 -34.32 -17.76 15.26
CA ASN A 128 -34.03 -19.06 14.67
C ASN A 128 -34.31 -20.20 15.66
N ASP A 129 -33.85 -20.08 16.91
CA ASP A 129 -34.05 -21.11 17.94
C ASP A 129 -35.52 -21.26 18.34
N GLN A 130 -36.27 -20.15 18.44
CA GLN A 130 -37.71 -20.20 18.70
C GLN A 130 -38.47 -20.96 17.60
N VAL A 131 -38.15 -20.68 16.34
CA VAL A 131 -38.80 -21.33 15.19
C VAL A 131 -38.35 -22.78 15.06
N ARG A 132 -37.11 -23.13 15.39
CA ARG A 132 -36.65 -24.52 15.41
C ARG A 132 -37.31 -25.33 16.51
N ALA A 133 -37.56 -24.73 17.68
CA ALA A 133 -38.29 -25.38 18.77
C ALA A 133 -39.77 -25.60 18.41
N ASN A 134 -40.41 -24.61 17.78
CA ASN A 134 -41.82 -24.65 17.40
C ASN A 134 -41.99 -24.34 15.91
N LEU A 135 -41.69 -25.34 15.07
CA LEU A 135 -41.69 -25.16 13.62
C LEU A 135 -43.09 -24.91 13.09
N THR A 136 -43.29 -23.72 12.52
CA THR A 136 -44.51 -23.33 11.80
C THR A 136 -44.14 -22.71 10.47
N ALA A 137 -45.03 -22.79 9.48
CA ALA A 137 -44.80 -22.15 8.18
C ALA A 137 -44.60 -20.63 8.30
N ALA A 138 -45.31 -19.97 9.22
CA ALA A 138 -45.17 -18.55 9.48
C ALA A 138 -43.79 -18.21 10.10
N GLY A 139 -43.37 -18.97 11.12
CA GLY A 139 -42.07 -18.79 11.75
C GLY A 139 -40.92 -19.04 10.76
N TYR A 140 -41.01 -20.09 9.96
CA TYR A 140 -40.00 -20.39 8.93
C TYR A 140 -39.85 -19.24 7.91
N LYS A 141 -40.98 -18.69 7.42
CA LYS A 141 -40.98 -17.52 6.53
C LYS A 141 -40.38 -16.28 7.20
N ALA A 142 -40.66 -16.07 8.49
CA ALA A 142 -40.10 -14.95 9.25
C ALA A 142 -38.57 -15.04 9.37
N VAL A 143 -38.04 -16.24 9.68
CA VAL A 143 -36.59 -16.49 9.69
C VAL A 143 -35.99 -16.18 8.31
N LYS A 144 -36.57 -16.73 7.24
CA LYS A 144 -36.10 -16.46 5.87
C LYS A 144 -36.10 -14.98 5.51
N ALA A 145 -37.12 -14.23 5.91
CA ALA A 145 -37.19 -12.80 5.66
C ALA A 145 -36.06 -12.04 6.36
N LYS A 146 -35.78 -12.37 7.64
CA LYS A 146 -34.66 -11.77 8.38
C LYS A 146 -33.31 -12.16 7.78
N GLU A 147 -33.14 -13.41 7.36
CA GLU A 147 -31.92 -13.86 6.67
C GLU A 147 -31.70 -13.10 5.36
N GLN A 148 -32.76 -12.92 4.56
CA GLN A 148 -32.69 -12.13 3.32
C GLN A 148 -32.35 -10.67 3.57
N GLU A 149 -32.90 -10.05 4.62
CA GLU A 149 -32.57 -8.68 5.01
C GLU A 149 -31.06 -8.53 5.33
N ILE A 150 -30.51 -9.46 6.12
CA ILE A 150 -29.08 -9.47 6.49
C ILE A 150 -28.21 -9.62 5.23
N ILE A 151 -28.54 -10.58 4.37
CA ILE A 151 -27.79 -10.83 3.13
C ILE A 151 -27.90 -9.64 2.18
N ALA A 152 -29.08 -9.03 2.05
CA ALA A 152 -29.28 -7.84 1.23
C ALA A 152 -28.46 -6.65 1.73
N LYS A 153 -28.32 -6.49 3.05
CA LYS A 153 -27.47 -5.45 3.65
C LYS A 153 -25.99 -5.66 3.30
N GLY A 154 -25.50 -6.90 3.37
CA GLY A 154 -24.16 -7.27 2.90
C GLY A 154 -23.95 -6.95 1.42
N GLN A 155 -24.93 -7.26 0.59
CA GLN A 155 -24.85 -7.03 -0.86
C GLN A 155 -24.98 -5.54 -1.24
N ALA A 156 -25.71 -4.74 -0.46
CA ALA A 156 -25.77 -3.30 -0.65
C ALA A 156 -24.43 -2.62 -0.38
N ARG A 157 -23.55 -3.24 0.42
CA ARG A 157 -22.23 -2.72 0.75
C ARG A 157 -21.19 -2.92 -0.36
N VAL A 158 -21.32 -3.98 -1.16
CA VAL A 158 -20.35 -4.32 -2.22
C VAL A 158 -20.15 -3.17 -3.22
N PRO A 159 -21.20 -2.51 -3.77
CA PRO A 159 -21.02 -1.36 -4.66
C PRO A 159 -20.29 -0.18 -4.02
N GLU A 160 -20.48 0.06 -2.72
CA GLU A 160 -19.81 1.13 -2.00
C GLU A 160 -18.30 0.87 -1.88
N LEU A 161 -17.92 -0.37 -1.56
CA LEU A 161 -16.53 -0.79 -1.52
C LEU A 161 -15.88 -0.73 -2.91
N MET A 162 -16.61 -1.11 -3.96
CA MET A 162 -16.13 -0.98 -5.34
C MET A 162 -15.88 0.48 -5.74
N LYS A 163 -16.79 1.38 -5.34
CA LYS A 163 -16.62 2.82 -5.56
C LYS A 163 -15.39 3.36 -4.81
N GLN A 164 -15.22 3.00 -3.55
CA GLN A 164 -14.03 3.36 -2.77
C GLN A 164 -12.75 2.84 -3.43
N ASN A 165 -12.74 1.61 -3.93
CA ASN A 165 -11.60 1.07 -4.67
C ASN A 165 -11.28 1.86 -5.94
N ALA A 166 -12.29 2.30 -6.68
CA ALA A 166 -12.07 3.15 -7.85
C ALA A 166 -11.46 4.51 -7.48
N GLU A 167 -11.90 5.12 -6.37
CA GLU A 167 -11.33 6.36 -5.84
C GLU A 167 -9.88 6.16 -5.37
N ILE A 168 -9.60 5.04 -4.69
CA ILE A 168 -8.25 4.66 -4.26
C ILE A 168 -7.34 4.41 -5.48
N ASP A 169 -7.82 3.74 -6.53
CA ASP A 169 -7.05 3.50 -7.75
C ASP A 169 -6.67 4.82 -8.44
N GLN A 170 -7.58 5.80 -8.47
CA GLN A 170 -7.27 7.15 -8.96
C GLN A 170 -6.20 7.84 -8.08
N ALA A 171 -6.33 7.75 -6.76
CA ALA A 171 -5.38 8.35 -5.82
C ALA A 171 -3.99 7.69 -5.90
N LEU A 172 -3.93 6.36 -6.05
CA LEU A 172 -2.70 5.60 -6.25
C LEU A 172 -1.99 6.04 -7.53
N ASN A 173 -2.71 6.11 -8.65
CA ASN A 173 -2.15 6.56 -9.93
C ASN A 173 -1.58 7.99 -9.83
N ALA A 174 -2.30 8.91 -9.17
CA ALA A 174 -1.84 10.27 -8.96
C ALA A 174 -0.56 10.32 -8.08
N LYS A 175 -0.52 9.55 -6.99
CA LYS A 175 0.66 9.51 -6.09
C LYS A 175 1.86 8.82 -6.72
N GLN A 176 1.67 7.76 -7.49
CA GLN A 176 2.73 7.11 -8.26
C GLN A 176 3.31 8.06 -9.31
N ALA A 177 2.45 8.81 -10.02
CA ALA A 177 2.91 9.84 -10.95
C ALA A 177 3.70 10.95 -10.24
N GLN A 178 3.26 11.37 -9.05
CA GLN A 178 3.97 12.35 -8.22
C GLN A 178 5.32 11.81 -7.74
N GLN A 179 5.38 10.55 -7.29
CA GLN A 179 6.62 9.88 -6.88
C GLN A 179 7.62 9.82 -8.02
N SER A 180 7.16 9.43 -9.22
CA SER A 180 7.99 9.39 -10.44
C SER A 180 8.56 10.78 -10.78
N ARG A 181 7.72 11.83 -10.76
CA ARG A 181 8.17 13.22 -10.98
C ARG A 181 9.20 13.66 -9.94
N ASN A 182 8.93 13.39 -8.65
CA ASN A 182 9.84 13.77 -7.56
C ASN A 182 11.17 13.02 -7.63
N HIS A 183 11.15 11.75 -8.04
CA HIS A 183 12.36 10.97 -8.27
C HIS A 183 13.20 11.56 -9.41
N ILE A 184 12.58 11.87 -10.55
CA ILE A 184 13.26 12.50 -11.70
C ILE A 184 13.89 13.85 -11.28
N LEU A 185 13.16 14.69 -10.54
CA LEU A 185 13.66 15.98 -10.06
C LEU A 185 14.83 15.80 -9.09
N GLY A 186 14.74 14.88 -8.15
CA GLY A 186 15.81 14.58 -7.19
C GLY A 186 17.09 14.10 -7.88
N VAL A 187 16.96 13.16 -8.82
CA VAL A 187 18.09 12.65 -9.62
C VAL A 187 18.69 13.76 -10.48
N THR A 188 17.86 14.57 -11.14
CA THR A 188 18.34 15.68 -11.99
C THR A 188 19.11 16.71 -11.16
N MET A 189 18.61 17.08 -9.98
CA MET A 189 19.32 17.99 -9.07
C MET A 189 20.65 17.41 -8.59
N ALA A 190 20.70 16.11 -8.29
CA ALA A 190 21.93 15.43 -7.91
C ALA A 190 22.96 15.39 -9.05
N ILE A 191 22.52 15.14 -10.29
CA ILE A 191 23.38 15.17 -11.49
C ILE A 191 23.92 16.58 -11.70
N ILE A 192 23.07 17.62 -11.66
CA ILE A 192 23.51 19.01 -11.84
C ILE A 192 24.52 19.39 -10.75
N GLY A 193 24.25 19.07 -9.48
CA GLY A 193 25.20 19.32 -8.39
C GLY A 193 26.54 18.63 -8.62
N SER A 194 26.53 17.37 -9.08
CA SER A 194 27.73 16.60 -9.38
C SER A 194 28.54 17.20 -10.54
N VAL A 195 27.87 17.63 -11.62
CA VAL A 195 28.51 18.30 -12.77
C VAL A 195 29.15 19.63 -12.37
N VAL A 196 28.48 20.42 -11.52
CA VAL A 196 29.02 21.69 -11.00
C VAL A 196 30.27 21.46 -10.15
N LEU A 197 30.28 20.43 -9.31
CA LEU A 197 31.46 20.04 -8.52
C LEU A 197 32.62 19.59 -9.42
N LEU A 198 32.34 18.80 -10.46
CA LEU A 198 33.34 18.34 -11.42
C LEU A 198 33.97 19.51 -12.21
N GLY A 199 33.15 20.47 -12.65
CA GLY A 199 33.59 21.69 -13.29
C GLY A 199 34.47 22.56 -12.38
N ALA A 200 34.13 22.68 -11.09
CA ALA A 200 34.95 23.38 -10.12
C ALA A 200 36.33 22.71 -9.91
N ASN A 201 36.38 21.38 -9.93
CA ASN A 201 37.64 20.63 -9.86
C ASN A 201 38.50 20.82 -11.12
N LEU A 202 37.92 20.77 -12.32
CA LEU A 202 38.63 20.98 -13.58
C LEU A 202 39.21 22.41 -13.74
N ILE A 203 38.49 23.43 -13.25
CA ILE A 203 39.02 24.80 -13.18
C ILE A 203 40.25 24.87 -12.25
N THR A 204 40.27 24.04 -11.20
CA THR A 204 41.40 23.95 -10.27
C THR A 204 42.62 23.32 -10.90
N GLU A 205 42.46 22.26 -11.70
CA GLU A 205 43.56 21.64 -12.44
C GLU A 205 44.14 22.58 -13.49
N ARG A 206 43.30 23.26 -14.28
CA ARG A 206 43.78 24.25 -15.27
C ARG A 206 44.49 25.45 -14.63
N ALA A 207 44.03 25.92 -13.48
CA ALA A 207 44.70 27.02 -12.76
C ALA A 207 46.02 26.58 -12.11
N SER A 208 46.15 25.30 -11.75
CA SER A 208 47.39 24.73 -11.17
C SER A 208 48.42 24.37 -12.24
N ALA A 209 47.97 23.88 -13.40
CA ALA A 209 48.83 23.60 -14.57
C ALA A 209 49.39 24.88 -15.23
N ALA A 210 48.83 26.06 -14.92
CA ALA A 210 49.29 27.34 -15.43
C ALA A 210 50.36 28.03 -14.53
N LYS A 211 50.79 27.42 -13.43
CA LYS A 211 52.00 27.87 -12.71
C LYS A 211 53.24 27.32 -13.44
N PRO A 212 54.13 28.15 -13.99
CA PRO A 212 55.30 27.67 -14.69
C PRO A 212 56.26 26.97 -13.72
N THR A 213 56.75 25.82 -14.17
CA THR A 213 57.93 25.12 -13.70
C THR A 213 59.11 26.09 -13.62
N ALA A 214 59.38 26.66 -12.45
CA ALA A 214 60.51 27.56 -12.23
C ALA A 214 61.07 27.35 -10.82
N GLU A 215 61.40 26.11 -10.44
CA GLU A 215 62.11 25.87 -9.18
C GLU A 215 62.78 24.49 -9.08
N ILE A 216 63.56 24.07 -10.09
CA ILE A 216 64.58 23.01 -9.87
C ILE A 216 65.77 23.25 -10.83
N ALA A 217 66.64 24.22 -10.53
CA ALA A 217 68.01 24.28 -11.05
C ALA A 217 68.82 25.38 -10.34
N ALA A 218 69.18 25.18 -9.07
CA ALA A 218 70.35 25.82 -8.45
C ALA A 218 70.56 25.26 -7.04
N GLU A 219 71.29 24.14 -6.93
CA GLU A 219 72.08 23.86 -5.74
C GLU A 219 73.24 22.93 -6.12
N GLN A 220 74.39 23.54 -6.40
CA GLN A 220 75.70 22.88 -6.32
C GLN A 220 76.13 22.86 -4.86
N PRO A 221 76.90 21.84 -4.44
CA PRO A 221 77.92 22.02 -3.43
C PRO A 221 79.32 21.82 -4.02
N GLU A 222 80.20 22.75 -3.66
CA GLU A 222 81.63 22.80 -3.95
C GLU A 222 82.40 21.60 -3.36
N VAL A 223 83.38 21.10 -4.10
CA VAL A 223 84.37 20.10 -3.63
C VAL A 223 85.64 20.84 -3.20
N PRO A 224 86.16 20.67 -1.98
CA PRO A 224 87.39 21.32 -1.57
C PRO A 224 88.62 20.61 -2.15
N ALA A 225 89.55 21.42 -2.69
CA ALA A 225 90.86 20.99 -3.15
C ALA A 225 91.86 20.86 -1.98
N SER A 226 92.57 19.73 -1.91
CA SER A 226 93.97 19.69 -1.47
C SER A 226 94.57 18.29 -1.58
N GLY A 227 95.76 18.19 -2.17
CA GLY A 227 96.67 17.06 -1.96
C GLY A 227 97.44 16.57 -3.19
N LEU A 228 98.35 17.38 -3.72
CA LEU A 228 99.55 16.94 -4.45
C LEU A 228 100.75 17.00 -3.46
N PRO A 229 101.95 16.42 -3.72
CA PRO A 229 102.42 15.47 -4.77
C PRO A 229 103.35 14.38 -4.10
N PRO A 230 104.44 13.78 -4.70
CA PRO A 230 104.95 13.69 -6.09
C PRO A 230 105.45 12.27 -6.54
N GLU A 231 106.04 12.24 -7.75
CA GLU A 231 106.97 11.23 -8.36
C GLU A 231 106.32 9.91 -8.85
N GLN A 232 106.53 9.44 -10.10
CA GLN A 232 107.70 9.44 -10.99
C GLN A 232 107.32 9.64 -12.46
#